data_AF-A0A6P0N0J1-F1
#
_entry.id   AF-A0A6P0N0J1-F1
#
_cell.length_a   1.000
_cell.length_b   1.000
_cell.length_c   1.000
_cell.angle_alpha   90.00
_cell.angle_beta   90.00
_cell.angle_gamma   90.00
#
_symmetry.space_group_name_H-M   'P 1'
#
loop_
_entity.id
_entity.type
_entity.pdbx_description
1 polymer ?
#
loop_
_entity_poly.entity_id
_entity_poly.type
_entity_poly.pdbx_seq_one_letter_code
_entity_poly.pdbx_strand_id
1 'polypeptide(L)' 'VVIAVLKVFDIVWVMTGGNQNTEVIASRMIKEMFNYRNFGRGSAIAVILLLVIIPVMISNIRRFREQENSR' A
#
# COMPACT_ATOMS: atom_id res chain seq x y z
N VAL A 1 -3.30 10.60 -8.54
CA VAL A 1 -3.84 9.45 -7.77
C VAL A 1 -2.74 8.54 -7.21
N VAL A 2 -1.66 8.22 -7.94
CA VAL A 2 -0.62 7.30 -7.42
C VAL A 2 0.24 7.82 -6.28
N ILE A 3 0.52 9.13 -6.24
CA ILE A 3 1.16 9.73 -5.06
C ILE A 3 0.29 9.54 -3.81
N ALA A 4 -1.03 9.46 -3.93
CA ALA A 4 -1.92 9.33 -2.78
C ALA A 4 -1.81 7.94 -2.14
N VAL A 5 -1.75 6.85 -2.91
CA VAL A 5 -1.80 5.48 -2.34
C VAL A 5 -0.53 5.13 -1.57
N LEU A 6 0.65 5.42 -2.13
CA LEU A 6 1.92 5.22 -1.41
C LEU A 6 2.05 6.16 -0.21
N LYS A 7 1.68 7.45 -0.37
CA LYS A 7 1.70 8.39 0.77
C LYS A 7 0.75 7.99 1.89
N VAL A 8 -0.40 7.40 1.60
CA VAL A 8 -1.36 7.00 2.66
C VAL A 8 -0.74 5.97 3.60
N PHE A 9 0.05 5.02 3.09
CA PHE A 9 0.79 4.10 3.95
C PHE A 9 1.83 4.83 4.80
N ASP A 10 2.72 5.62 4.18
CA ASP A 10 3.78 6.35 4.88
C ASP A 10 3.20 7.27 5.95
N ILE A 11 2.12 8.01 5.63
CA ILE A 11 1.43 8.92 6.55
C ILE A 11 0.80 8.15 7.71
N VAL A 12 0.04 7.08 7.44
CA VAL A 12 -0.62 6.30 8.51
C VAL A 12 0.40 5.68 9.44
N TRP A 13 1.47 5.10 8.88
CA TRP A 13 2.53 4.46 9.66
C TRP A 13 3.26 5.48 10.54
N VAL A 14 3.69 6.61 9.99
CA VAL A 14 4.44 7.64 10.73
C VAL A 14 3.56 8.39 11.74
N MET A 15 2.33 8.75 11.38
CA MET A 15 1.50 9.61 12.24
C MET A 15 0.74 8.84 13.31
N THR A 16 0.36 7.58 13.05
CA THR A 16 -0.56 6.85 13.95
C THR A 16 -0.17 5.40 14.21
N GLY A 17 0.79 4.84 13.46
CA GLY A 17 1.07 3.39 13.49
C GLY A 17 -0.14 2.53 13.10
N GLY A 18 -1.15 3.11 12.46
CA GLY A 18 -2.44 2.46 12.18
C GLY A 18 -3.34 2.29 13.41
N ASN A 19 -3.23 3.15 14.43
CA ASN A 19 -4.14 3.20 15.58
C ASN A 19 -5.31 4.19 15.33
N GLN A 20 -6.37 4.15 16.14
CA GLN A 20 -7.53 5.07 16.01
C GLN A 20 -8.32 4.94 14.70
N ASN A 21 -8.50 3.72 14.20
CA ASN A 21 -9.24 3.42 12.95
C ASN A 21 -8.62 3.99 11.65
N THR A 22 -7.38 4.46 11.68
CA THR A 22 -6.63 4.85 10.46
C THR A 22 -5.94 3.67 9.79
N GLU A 23 -6.27 2.43 10.21
CA GLU A 23 -5.57 1.23 9.78
C GLU A 23 -5.68 1.01 8.27
N VAL A 24 -4.53 0.79 7.63
CA VAL A 24 -4.42 0.43 6.22
C VAL A 24 -3.96 -1.01 6.09
N ILE A 25 -4.23 -1.62 4.94
CA ILE A 25 -3.91 -3.04 4.68
C ILE A 25 -2.44 -3.35 5.00
N ALA A 26 -1.53 -2.43 4.63
CA ALA A 26 -0.10 -2.56 4.91
C ALA A 26 0.26 -2.42 6.40
N SER A 27 -0.39 -1.52 7.17
CA SER A 27 -0.14 -1.44 8.63
C SER A 27 -0.64 -2.69 9.35
N ARG A 28 -1.74 -3.29 8.86
CA ARG A 28 -2.27 -4.54 9.41
C ARG A 28 -1.37 -5.75 9.12
N MET A 29 -0.75 -5.79 7.94
CA MET A 29 0.27 -6.79 7.60
C MET A 29 1.43 -6.78 8.60
N ILE A 30 1.96 -5.58 8.89
CA ILE A 30 3.06 -5.40 9.86
C ILE A 30 2.60 -5.82 11.27
N LYS A 31 1.39 -5.47 11.69
CA LYS A 31 0.84 -5.92 12.98
C LYS A 31 0.71 -7.44 13.05
N GLU A 32 0.16 -8.11 12.04
CA GLU A 32 0.04 -9.57 12.04
C GLU A 32 1.40 -10.27 12.06
N MET A 33 2.38 -9.75 11.32
CA MET A 33 3.70 -10.36 11.26
C MET A 33 4.52 -10.17 12.54
N PHE A 34 4.48 -8.97 13.15
CA PHE A 34 5.37 -8.63 14.26
C PHE A 34 4.70 -8.58 15.63
N ASN A 35 3.42 -8.22 15.74
CA ASN A 35 2.71 -8.17 17.03
C ASN A 35 2.09 -9.52 17.37
N TYR A 36 1.40 -10.13 16.42
CA TYR A 36 0.72 -11.42 16.61
C TYR A 36 1.58 -12.63 16.21
N ARG A 37 2.78 -12.39 15.65
CA ARG A 37 3.72 -13.42 15.17
C ARG A 37 3.11 -14.41 14.17
N ASN A 38 2.05 -13.98 13.48
CA ASN A 38 1.34 -14.76 12.46
C ASN A 38 1.94 -14.48 11.08
N PHE A 39 3.11 -15.06 10.83
CA PHE A 39 3.80 -14.90 9.54
C PHE A 39 2.95 -15.36 8.35
N GLY A 40 2.18 -16.43 8.48
CA GLY A 40 1.31 -16.92 7.40
C GLY A 40 0.23 -15.92 6.97
N ARG A 41 -0.43 -15.25 7.94
CA ARG A 41 -1.42 -14.21 7.65
C ARG A 41 -0.76 -12.95 7.09
N GLY A 42 0.38 -12.55 7.67
CA GLY A 42 1.17 -11.43 7.16
C GLY A 42 1.59 -11.62 5.71
N SER A 43 2.11 -12.81 5.35
CA SER A 43 2.50 -13.14 3.98
C SER A 43 1.32 -13.19 3.02
N ALA A 44 0.16 -13.72 3.43
CA ALA A 44 -1.04 -13.71 2.58
C ALA A 44 -1.49 -12.27 2.26
N ILE A 45 -1.50 -11.39 3.26
CA ILE A 45 -1.83 -9.97 3.08
C ILE A 45 -0.81 -9.30 2.14
N ALA A 46 0.49 -9.60 2.30
CA ALA A 46 1.55 -9.06 1.45
C ALA A 46 1.37 -9.42 -0.04
N VAL A 47 1.04 -10.69 -0.32
CA VAL A 47 0.82 -11.18 -1.69
C VAL A 47 -0.40 -10.51 -2.33
N ILE A 48 -1.50 -10.39 -1.58
CA ILE A 48 -2.71 -9.69 -2.07
C ILE A 48 -2.39 -8.22 -2.37
N LEU A 49 -1.66 -7.55 -1.46
CA LEU A 49 -1.25 -6.16 -1.64
C LEU A 49 -0.41 -5.98 -2.92
N LEU A 50 0.53 -6.89 -3.16
CA LEU A 50 1.37 -6.89 -4.35
C LEU A 50 0.53 -7.01 -5.64
N LEU A 51 -0.42 -7.96 -5.66
CA LEU A 51 -1.31 -8.16 -6.81
C LEU A 51 -2.19 -6.95 -7.12
N VAL A 52 -2.54 -6.14 -6.12
CA VAL A 52 -3.31 -4.89 -6.31
C VAL A 52 -2.40 -3.74 -6.74
N ILE A 53 -1.19 -3.65 -6.19
CA ILE A 53 -0.26 -2.55 -6.48
C ILE A 53 0.26 -2.62 -7.91
N ILE A 54 0.60 -3.81 -8.41
CA ILE A 54 1.15 -4.00 -9.78
C ILE A 54 0.25 -3.38 -10.87
N PRO A 55 -1.04 -3.73 -11.00
CA PRO A 55 -1.91 -3.18 -12.04
C PRO A 55 -2.15 -1.67 -11.86
N VAL A 56 -2.20 -1.18 -10.62
CA VAL A 56 -2.33 0.24 -10.33
C VAL A 56 -1.09 1.00 -10.79
N MET A 57 0.11 0.49 -10.53
CA MET A 57 1.37 1.07 -11.02
C MET A 57 1.43 1.07 -12.55
N ILE A 58 1.10 -0.05 -13.21
CA ILE A 58 1.09 -0.14 -14.68
C ILE A 58 0.12 0.89 -15.27
N SER A 59 -1.10 0.96 -14.75
CA SER A 59 -2.11 1.91 -15.22
C SER A 59 -1.66 3.36 -15.02
N ASN A 60 -0.92 3.65 -13.94
CA ASN A 60 -0.42 4.99 -13.68
C ASN A 60 0.75 5.38 -14.55
N ILE A 61 1.72 4.48 -14.75
CA ILE A 61 2.86 4.72 -15.64
C ILE A 61 2.37 4.98 -17.07
N ARG A 62 1.36 4.22 -17.53
CA ARG A 62 0.71 4.45 -18.83
C ARG A 62 0.07 5.84 -18.91
N ARG A 63 -0.76 6.20 -17.92
CA ARG A 63 -1.38 7.53 -17.82
C ARG A 63 -0.36 8.66 -17.74
N PHE A 64 0.80 8.43 -17.13
CA PHE A 64 1.88 9.41 -17.03
C PHE A 64 2.59 9.62 -18.38
N ARG A 65 2.91 8.54 -19.11
CA ARG A 65 3.46 8.63 -20.48
C ARG A 65 2.49 9.32 -21.46
N GLU A 66 1.19 9.07 -21.33
CA GLU A 66 0.17 9.76 -22.14
C GLU A 66 0.13 11.27 -21.88
N GLN A 67 0.30 11.70 -20.62
CA GLN A 67 0.38 13.12 -20.27
C GLN A 67 1.65 13.79 -20.77
N GLU A 68 2.77 13.05 -20.80
CA GLU A 68 4.06 13.55 -21.30
C GLU A 68 4.06 13.69 -22.83
N ASN A 69 3.46 12.75 -23.57
CA ASN A 69 3.28 12.85 -25.03
C ASN A 69 2.26 13.92 -25.47
N SER A 70 1.43 14.41 -24.55
CA SER A 70 0.43 15.45 -24.83
C SER A 70 0.94 16.88 -24.53
N ARG A 71 2.22 17.03 -24.18
CA ARG A 71 2.95 18.30 -24.05
C ARG A 71 3.95 18.45 -25.18
#